data_AF-A0A812AVZ0-F1
#
_entry.id   AF-A0A812AVZ0-F1
#
_cell.length_a   1.000
_cell.length_b   1.000
_cell.length_c   1.000
_cell.angle_alpha   90.00
_cell.angle_beta   90.00
_cell.angle_gamma   90.00
#
_symmetry.space_group_name_H-M   'P 1'
#
loop_
_entity.id
_entity.type
_entity.pdbx_description
1 polymer ?
#
loop_
_entity_poly.entity_id
_entity_poly.type
_entity_poly.pdbx_seq_one_letter_code
_entity_poly.pdbx_strand_id
1 'polypeptide(L)'
;MDEFPELLRKKKVLFTAVVCFIEFLLGIPFITQGGIYLLQVVDWYCSTFSLMILSLTECVVIAWIYGADRFYSDITLMIGYTPSSWWKISWRFITPLITLFVWLFSISKLSPVTYGDYQYPTWSIVFGWVLGMVSLVPLPAVMISQIFQTKGTFIERVKKLIHPDPKWGPALPQYRDQYIASLSFSDRQRMLRHIMENEKDGPHDMSIIGEHAKMLQLQLDSVC
;
A
#
# COMPACT_ATOMS: atom_id res chain seq x y z
N MET A 1 -6.22 12.66 3.92
CA MET A 1 -5.94 14.10 3.71
C MET A 1 -5.05 14.32 2.49
N ASP A 2 -4.09 13.42 2.23
CA ASP A 2 -3.19 13.53 1.07
C ASP A 2 -3.88 13.30 -0.28
N GLU A 3 -4.94 12.49 -0.32
CA GLU A 3 -5.71 12.25 -1.56
C GLU A 3 -6.50 13.47 -2.05
N PHE A 4 -7.03 14.29 -1.13
CA PHE A 4 -7.87 15.45 -1.46
C PHE A 4 -7.35 16.72 -0.77
N PRO A 5 -6.15 17.21 -1.15
CA PRO A 5 -5.49 18.32 -0.46
C PRO A 5 -6.27 19.64 -0.58
N GLU A 6 -6.90 19.89 -1.72
CA GLU A 6 -7.63 21.14 -1.99
C GLU A 6 -8.89 21.30 -1.13
N LEU A 7 -9.60 20.20 -0.88
CA LEU A 7 -10.88 20.18 -0.16
C LEU A 7 -10.70 20.00 1.35
N LEU A 8 -9.85 19.04 1.76
CA LEU A 8 -9.76 18.60 3.15
C LEU A 8 -8.73 19.38 3.98
N ARG A 9 -7.66 19.93 3.37
CA ARG A 9 -6.57 20.58 4.12
C ARG A 9 -7.01 21.89 4.78
N LYS A 10 -7.91 22.64 4.14
CA LYS A 10 -8.49 23.89 4.66
C LYS A 10 -9.45 23.64 5.85
N LYS A 11 -10.10 22.47 5.89
CA LYS A 11 -11.10 22.11 6.91
C LYS A 11 -10.67 20.93 7.79
N LYS A 12 -9.36 20.72 7.94
CA LYS A 12 -8.78 19.54 8.62
C LYS A 12 -9.38 19.29 10.01
N VAL A 13 -9.53 20.35 10.80
CA VAL A 13 -10.03 20.27 12.19
C VAL A 13 -11.49 19.82 12.22
N LEU A 14 -12.32 20.40 11.35
CA LEU A 14 -13.74 20.04 11.27
C LEU A 14 -13.92 18.60 10.78
N PHE A 15 -13.16 18.18 9.76
CA PHE A 15 -13.21 16.81 9.26
C PHE A 15 -12.81 15.80 10.33
N THR A 16 -11.68 16.02 11.01
CA THR A 16 -11.25 15.14 12.11
C THR A 16 -12.27 15.12 13.24
N ALA A 17 -12.85 16.26 13.63
CA ALA A 17 -13.88 16.31 14.67
C ALA A 17 -15.13 15.50 14.30
N VAL A 18 -15.58 15.56 13.04
CA VAL A 18 -16.71 14.77 12.54
C VAL A 18 -16.39 13.27 12.56
N VAL A 19 -15.19 12.88 12.11
CA VAL A 19 -14.75 11.48 12.15
C VAL A 19 -14.69 10.96 13.58
N CYS A 20 -14.05 11.71 14.49
CA CYS A 20 -13.98 11.34 15.91
C CYS A 20 -15.38 11.25 16.56
N PHE A 21 -16.31 12.13 16.18
CA PHE A 21 -17.68 12.07 16.67
C PHE A 21 -18.41 10.82 16.19
N ILE A 22 -18.23 10.42 14.92
CA ILE A 22 -18.78 9.18 14.38
C ILE A 22 -18.18 7.95 15.08
N GLU A 23 -16.86 7.92 15.25
CA GLU A 23 -16.15 6.86 15.97
C GLU A 23 -16.61 6.75 17.43
N PHE A 24 -16.84 7.88 18.09
CA PHE A 24 -17.40 7.92 19.44
C PHE A 24 -18.79 7.26 19.48
N LEU A 25 -19.69 7.61 18.56
CA LEU A 25 -21.01 6.99 18.48
C LEU A 25 -20.95 5.49 18.19
N LEU A 26 -20.04 5.06 17.31
CA LEU A 26 -19.80 3.64 17.02
C LEU A 26 -19.15 2.90 18.21
N GLY A 27 -18.47 3.61 19.10
CA GLY A 27 -17.87 3.08 20.34
C GLY A 27 -18.89 2.81 21.45
N ILE A 28 -20.03 3.52 21.47
CA ILE A 28 -21.04 3.41 22.54
C ILE A 28 -21.56 1.97 22.75
N PRO A 29 -21.90 1.18 21.71
CA PRO A 29 -22.32 -0.21 21.87
C PRO A 29 -21.30 -1.09 22.62
N PHE A 30 -19.99 -0.83 22.44
CA PHE A 30 -18.91 -1.63 23.03
C PHE A 30 -18.73 -1.40 24.54
N ILE A 31 -19.19 -0.28 25.09
CA ILE A 31 -19.09 0.03 26.53
C ILE A 31 -20.35 -0.35 27.32
N THR A 32 -21.37 -0.90 26.66
CA THR A 32 -22.58 -1.39 27.34
C THR A 32 -22.31 -2.70 28.09
N GLN A 33 -23.24 -3.14 28.95
CA GLN A 33 -23.10 -4.40 29.70
C GLN A 33 -22.91 -5.63 28.80
N GLY A 34 -23.46 -5.60 27.58
CA GLY A 34 -23.27 -6.63 26.55
C GLY A 34 -22.14 -6.35 25.56
N GLY A 35 -21.41 -5.24 25.72
CA GLY A 35 -20.41 -4.77 24.76
C GLY A 35 -19.23 -5.72 24.57
N ILE A 36 -18.88 -6.52 25.60
CA ILE A 36 -17.80 -7.51 25.51
C ILE A 36 -18.07 -8.61 24.46
N TYR A 37 -19.33 -9.00 24.29
CA TYR A 37 -19.73 -9.97 23.27
C TYR A 37 -19.56 -9.41 21.86
N LEU A 38 -19.99 -8.15 21.65
CA LEU A 38 -19.79 -7.45 20.39
C LEU A 38 -18.29 -7.26 20.09
N LEU A 39 -17.51 -6.84 21.09
CA LEU A 39 -16.06 -6.66 20.98
C LEU A 39 -15.39 -7.96 20.56
N GLN A 40 -15.74 -9.08 21.19
CA GLN A 40 -15.15 -10.37 20.87
C GLN A 40 -15.48 -10.83 19.44
N VAL A 41 -16.73 -10.68 18.98
CA VAL A 41 -17.10 -11.03 17.60
C VAL A 41 -16.31 -10.17 16.62
N VAL A 42 -16.29 -8.85 16.82
CA VAL A 42 -15.56 -7.94 15.94
C VAL A 42 -14.08 -8.27 15.91
N ASP A 43 -13.44 -8.44 17.07
CA ASP A 43 -12.01 -8.74 17.19
C ASP A 43 -11.65 -10.07 16.52
N TRP A 44 -12.44 -11.12 16.76
CA TRP A 44 -12.21 -12.44 16.18
C TRP A 44 -12.26 -12.41 14.64
N TYR A 45 -13.28 -11.77 14.05
CA TYR A 45 -13.43 -11.72 12.59
C TYR A 45 -12.48 -10.71 11.93
N CYS A 46 -12.26 -9.53 12.52
CA CYS A 46 -11.32 -8.53 11.99
C CYS A 46 -9.87 -9.01 12.05
N SER A 47 -9.44 -9.56 13.18
CA SER A 47 -8.04 -9.92 13.39
C SER A 47 -7.65 -11.12 12.53
N THR A 48 -8.44 -12.20 12.56
CA THR A 48 -8.12 -13.43 11.85
C THR A 48 -8.26 -13.32 10.33
N PHE A 49 -9.26 -12.59 9.82
CA PHE A 49 -9.50 -12.51 8.38
C PHE A 49 -9.01 -11.19 7.79
N SER A 50 -9.54 -10.05 8.23
CA SER A 50 -9.24 -8.76 7.61
C SER A 50 -7.77 -8.38 7.74
N LEU A 51 -7.23 -8.32 8.98
CA LEU A 51 -5.86 -7.87 9.22
C LEU A 51 -4.82 -8.84 8.65
N MET A 52 -5.06 -10.15 8.75
CA MET A 52 -4.12 -11.13 8.19
C MET A 52 -4.10 -11.13 6.67
N ILE A 53 -5.25 -11.05 6.00
CA ILE A 53 -5.30 -10.99 4.52
C ILE A 53 -4.70 -9.66 4.03
N LEU A 54 -4.98 -8.54 4.71
CA LEU A 54 -4.38 -7.24 4.39
C LEU A 54 -2.86 -7.27 4.53
N SER A 55 -2.35 -7.69 5.68
CA SER A 55 -0.90 -7.76 5.93
C SER A 55 -0.18 -8.73 4.99
N LEU A 56 -0.78 -9.88 4.67
CA LEU A 56 -0.21 -10.81 3.69
C LEU A 56 -0.15 -10.17 2.30
N THR A 57 -1.23 -9.51 1.88
CA THR A 57 -1.28 -8.84 0.57
C THR A 57 -0.25 -7.72 0.49
N GLU A 58 -0.13 -6.87 1.51
CA GLU A 58 0.87 -5.80 1.58
C GLU A 58 2.30 -6.34 1.52
N CYS A 59 2.60 -7.40 2.29
CA CYS A 59 3.91 -8.04 2.26
C CYS A 59 4.23 -8.59 0.86
N VAL A 60 3.26 -9.24 0.20
CA VAL A 60 3.45 -9.79 -1.14
C VAL A 60 3.66 -8.67 -2.18
N VAL A 61 2.87 -7.60 -2.09
CA VAL A 61 2.99 -6.43 -2.96
C VAL A 61 4.38 -5.80 -2.83
N ILE A 62 4.87 -5.57 -1.62
CA ILE A 62 6.19 -4.96 -1.39
C ILE A 62 7.32 -5.89 -1.85
N ALA A 63 7.26 -7.18 -1.47
CA ALA A 63 8.36 -8.11 -1.70
C ALA A 63 8.51 -8.52 -3.18
N TRP A 64 7.41 -8.79 -3.89
CA TRP A 64 7.44 -9.32 -5.27
C TRP A 64 6.97 -8.34 -6.34
N ILE A 65 5.94 -7.52 -6.08
CA ILE A 65 5.39 -6.61 -7.09
C ILE A 65 6.27 -5.36 -7.22
N TYR A 66 6.51 -4.67 -6.10
CA TYR A 66 7.43 -3.53 -6.05
C TYR A 66 8.90 -4.01 -6.14
N GLY A 67 9.19 -5.15 -5.51
CA GLY A 67 10.48 -5.81 -5.54
C GLY A 67 11.35 -5.44 -4.34
N ALA A 68 11.77 -6.45 -3.57
CA ALA A 68 12.61 -6.27 -2.38
C ALA A 68 13.94 -5.56 -2.67
N ASP A 69 14.51 -5.74 -3.86
CA ASP A 69 15.76 -5.12 -4.29
C ASP A 69 15.62 -3.61 -4.46
N ARG A 70 14.50 -3.17 -5.05
CA ARG A 70 14.16 -1.76 -5.23
C ARG A 70 13.86 -1.11 -3.89
N PHE A 71 13.06 -1.77 -3.06
CA PHE A 71 12.75 -1.31 -1.70
C PHE A 71 14.02 -1.13 -0.85
N TYR A 72 14.96 -2.07 -0.94
CA TYR A 72 16.25 -1.97 -0.26
C TYR A 72 17.10 -0.79 -0.76
N SER A 73 17.10 -0.53 -2.07
CA SER A 73 17.78 0.63 -2.67
C SER A 73 17.17 1.95 -2.19
N ASP A 74 15.84 2.02 -2.14
CA ASP A 74 15.13 3.21 -1.65
C ASP A 74 15.45 3.50 -0.18
N ILE A 75 15.50 2.46 0.67
CA ILE A 75 15.90 2.60 2.07
C ILE A 75 17.35 3.08 2.20
N THR A 76 18.26 2.50 1.40
CA THR A 76 19.67 2.92 1.38
C THR A 76 19.82 4.40 1.01
N LEU A 77 19.01 4.89 0.07
CA LEU A 77 18.97 6.31 -0.29
C LEU A 77 18.45 7.20 0.86
N MET A 78 17.44 6.73 1.60
CA MET A 78 16.86 7.49 2.71
C MET A 78 17.79 7.57 3.93
N ILE A 79 18.53 6.50 4.24
CA ILE A 79 19.39 6.43 5.43
C ILE A 79 20.84 6.81 5.16
N GLY A 80 21.29 6.79 3.90
CA GLY A 80 22.64 7.19 3.49
C GLY A 80 23.75 6.12 3.69
N TYR A 81 23.41 4.91 4.14
CA TYR A 81 24.32 3.78 4.26
C TYR A 81 23.64 2.49 3.79
N THR A 82 24.41 1.50 3.33
CA THR A 82 23.85 0.19 2.94
C THR A 82 23.63 -0.68 4.17
N PRO A 83 22.39 -1.10 4.49
CA PRO A 83 22.13 -2.05 5.56
C PRO A 83 22.77 -3.43 5.26
N SER A 84 22.68 -4.37 6.20
CA SER A 84 23.12 -5.75 5.92
C SER A 84 22.15 -6.45 4.95
N SER A 85 22.67 -7.28 4.05
CA SER A 85 21.86 -8.06 3.09
C SER A 85 20.87 -9.04 3.74
N TRP A 86 21.00 -9.30 5.04
CA TRP A 86 20.05 -10.10 5.81
C TRP A 86 18.64 -9.51 5.79
N TRP A 87 18.52 -8.19 5.84
CA TRP A 87 17.22 -7.50 5.78
C TRP A 87 16.46 -7.77 4.49
N LYS A 88 17.19 -7.86 3.37
CA LYS A 88 16.63 -8.18 2.06
C LYS A 88 16.00 -9.57 2.02
N ILE A 89 16.67 -10.58 2.59
CA ILE A 89 16.15 -11.95 2.70
C ILE A 89 14.95 -12.00 3.64
N SER A 90 15.03 -11.25 4.75
CA SER A 90 13.97 -11.16 5.74
C SER A 90 12.66 -10.67 5.11
N TRP A 91 12.68 -9.54 4.41
CA TRP A 91 11.48 -8.97 3.78
C TRP A 91 10.97 -9.80 2.60
N ARG A 92 11.87 -10.44 1.84
CA ARG A 92 11.48 -11.21 0.66
C ARG A 92 10.86 -12.56 1.00
N PHE A 93 11.36 -13.23 2.04
CA PHE A 93 10.97 -14.62 2.34
C PHE A 93 10.48 -14.82 3.76
N ILE A 94 11.18 -14.28 4.77
CA ILE A 94 10.88 -14.58 6.17
C ILE A 94 9.56 -13.95 6.59
N THR A 95 9.37 -12.65 6.37
CA THR A 95 8.14 -11.92 6.73
C THR A 95 6.88 -12.55 6.12
N PRO A 96 6.78 -12.74 4.78
CA PRO A 96 5.59 -13.32 4.19
C PRO A 96 5.36 -14.78 4.63
N LEU A 97 6.43 -15.56 4.85
CA LEU A 97 6.32 -16.95 5.30
C LEU A 97 5.79 -17.04 6.73
N ILE A 98 6.29 -16.21 7.65
CA ILE A 98 5.82 -16.17 9.05
C ILE A 98 4.37 -15.71 9.09
N THR A 99 4.01 -14.64 8.36
CA THR A 99 2.62 -14.15 8.30
C THR A 99 1.68 -15.22 7.76
N LEU A 100 2.07 -15.91 6.67
CA LEU A 100 1.30 -17.02 6.12
C LEU A 100 1.14 -18.17 7.12
N PHE A 101 2.22 -18.54 7.80
CA PHE A 101 2.21 -19.61 8.81
C PHE A 101 1.27 -19.28 9.98
N VAL A 102 1.35 -18.08 10.54
CA VAL A 102 0.49 -17.62 11.63
C VAL A 102 -0.97 -17.61 11.20
N TRP A 103 -1.26 -17.14 9.98
CA TRP A 103 -2.62 -17.13 9.45
C TRP A 103 -3.20 -18.54 9.24
N LEU A 104 -2.43 -19.47 8.66
CA LEU A 104 -2.84 -20.86 8.50
C LEU A 104 -3.08 -21.55 9.86
N PHE A 105 -2.23 -21.27 10.85
CA PHE A 105 -2.40 -21.76 12.20
C PHE A 105 -3.68 -21.20 12.84
N SER A 106 -3.97 -19.90 12.63
CA SER A 106 -5.19 -19.24 13.11
C SER A 106 -6.44 -19.88 12.50
N ILE A 107 -6.46 -20.13 11.19
CA ILE A 107 -7.57 -20.82 10.52
C ILE A 107 -7.73 -22.26 11.02
N SER A 108 -6.63 -22.98 11.24
CA SER A 108 -6.68 -24.36 11.73
C SER A 108 -7.27 -24.48 13.13
N LYS A 109 -7.19 -23.41 13.93
CA LYS A 109 -7.78 -23.31 15.27
C LYS A 109 -9.12 -22.56 15.29
N LEU A 110 -9.71 -22.31 14.13
CA LEU A 110 -10.97 -21.58 14.01
C LEU A 110 -12.15 -22.44 14.50
N SER A 111 -12.45 -22.34 15.79
CA SER A 111 -13.73 -22.78 16.34
C SER A 111 -14.79 -21.69 16.10
N PRO A 112 -16.09 -22.03 16.05
CA PRO A 112 -17.14 -21.01 16.12
C PRO A 112 -16.88 -20.13 17.34
N VAL A 113 -17.00 -18.80 17.16
CA VAL A 113 -16.79 -17.85 18.25
C VAL A 113 -17.76 -18.23 19.39
N THR A 114 -17.22 -18.48 20.58
CA THR A 114 -17.97 -18.76 21.80
C THR A 114 -17.42 -17.89 22.91
N TYR A 115 -18.29 -17.44 23.83
CA TYR A 115 -17.87 -16.69 25.02
C TYR A 115 -18.29 -17.45 26.27
N GLY A 116 -17.36 -18.18 26.88
CA GLY A 116 -17.70 -19.14 27.93
C GLY A 116 -18.71 -20.18 27.41
N ASP A 117 -19.86 -20.28 28.07
CA ASP A 117 -20.96 -21.19 27.68
C ASP A 117 -21.96 -20.58 26.67
N TYR A 118 -21.78 -19.32 26.28
CA TYR A 118 -22.67 -18.64 25.34
C TYR A 118 -22.33 -19.00 23.89
N GLN A 119 -23.30 -19.61 23.20
CA GLN A 119 -23.22 -19.85 21.77
C GLN A 119 -23.82 -18.69 20.99
N TYR A 120 -23.04 -18.13 20.07
CA TYR A 120 -23.48 -17.01 19.26
C TYR A 120 -24.55 -17.43 18.25
N PRO A 121 -25.64 -16.66 18.13
CA PRO A 121 -26.67 -16.92 17.13
C PRO A 121 -26.14 -16.67 15.71
N THR A 122 -26.74 -17.34 14.72
CA THR A 122 -26.30 -17.30 13.32
C THR A 122 -26.23 -15.87 12.73
N TRP A 123 -27.13 -14.97 13.13
CA TRP A 123 -27.10 -13.58 12.66
C TRP A 123 -25.81 -12.86 13.06
N SER A 124 -25.23 -13.17 14.22
CA SER A 124 -23.99 -12.57 14.71
C SER A 124 -22.77 -13.08 13.94
N ILE A 125 -22.82 -14.34 13.51
CA ILE A 125 -21.80 -14.96 12.66
C ILE A 125 -21.82 -14.30 11.27
N VAL A 126 -23.01 -14.11 10.68
CA VAL A 126 -23.16 -13.41 9.40
C VAL A 126 -22.68 -11.96 9.51
N PHE A 127 -23.04 -11.27 10.60
CA PHE A 127 -22.55 -9.93 10.88
C PHE A 127 -21.02 -9.86 10.93
N GLY A 128 -20.37 -10.80 11.63
CA GLY A 128 -18.91 -10.90 11.70
C GLY A 128 -18.25 -11.10 10.33
N TRP A 129 -18.81 -11.99 9.48
CA TRP A 129 -18.30 -12.19 8.12
C TRP A 129 -18.45 -10.95 7.24
N VAL A 130 -19.60 -10.27 7.29
CA VAL A 130 -19.82 -9.01 6.54
C VAL A 130 -18.81 -7.96 6.98
N LEU A 131 -18.59 -7.83 8.28
CA LEU A 131 -17.65 -6.88 8.85
C LEU A 131 -16.19 -7.22 8.48
N GLY A 132 -15.83 -8.49 8.39
CA GLY A 132 -14.52 -8.90 7.89
C GLY A 132 -14.32 -8.58 6.41
N MET A 133 -15.34 -8.81 5.58
CA MET A 133 -15.26 -8.62 4.13
C MET A 133 -15.33 -7.14 3.73
N VAL A 134 -16.00 -6.27 4.50
CA VAL A 134 -16.15 -4.85 4.13
C VAL A 134 -14.81 -4.13 4.01
N SER A 135 -13.80 -4.51 4.79
CA SER A 135 -12.45 -3.96 4.71
C SER A 135 -11.64 -4.54 3.55
N LEU A 136 -11.99 -5.73 3.07
CA LEU A 136 -11.29 -6.43 1.99
C LEU A 136 -11.83 -6.07 0.61
N VAL A 137 -13.11 -5.74 0.46
CA VAL A 137 -13.76 -5.38 -0.82
C VAL A 137 -13.15 -4.15 -1.52
N PRO A 138 -12.70 -3.08 -0.81
CA PRO A 138 -12.08 -1.93 -1.47
C PRO A 138 -10.81 -2.27 -2.27
N LEU A 139 -10.02 -3.26 -1.84
CA LEU A 139 -8.80 -3.67 -2.55
C LEU A 139 -9.07 -4.14 -3.98
N PRO A 140 -9.89 -5.20 -4.23
CA PRO A 140 -10.22 -5.61 -5.58
C PRO A 140 -11.09 -4.58 -6.29
N ALA A 141 -11.95 -3.82 -5.59
CA ALA A 141 -12.76 -2.78 -6.23
C ALA A 141 -11.90 -1.68 -6.87
N VAL A 142 -10.88 -1.20 -6.15
CA VAL A 142 -9.92 -0.22 -6.69
C VAL A 142 -9.10 -0.86 -7.82
N MET A 143 -8.61 -2.10 -7.64
CA MET A 143 -7.87 -2.81 -8.68
C MET A 143 -8.67 -2.92 -9.99
N ILE A 144 -9.94 -3.31 -9.90
CA ILE A 144 -10.85 -3.45 -11.05
C ILE A 144 -11.13 -2.08 -11.67
N SER A 145 -11.44 -1.06 -10.85
CA SER A 145 -11.70 0.31 -11.32
C SER A 145 -10.51 0.86 -12.12
N GLN A 146 -9.28 0.67 -11.63
CA GLN A 146 -8.07 1.11 -12.32
C GLN A 146 -7.83 0.38 -13.64
N ILE A 147 -8.13 -0.92 -13.72
CA ILE A 147 -8.06 -1.70 -14.97
C ILE A 147 -9.07 -1.17 -16.00
N PHE A 148 -10.28 -0.79 -15.58
CA PHE A 148 -11.28 -0.25 -16.50
C PHE A 148 -10.94 1.16 -17.01
N GLN A 149 -10.35 2.01 -16.17
CA GLN A 149 -9.99 3.38 -16.54
C GLN A 149 -8.73 3.46 -17.41
N THR A 150 -7.82 2.50 -17.31
CA THR A 150 -6.56 2.50 -18.08
C THR A 150 -6.82 2.10 -19.54
N LYS A 151 -6.34 2.91 -20.49
CA LYS A 151 -6.41 2.62 -21.93
C LYS A 151 -5.38 1.54 -22.33
N GLY A 152 -5.74 0.66 -23.27
CA GLY A 152 -4.85 -0.38 -23.83
C GLY A 152 -5.47 -1.79 -23.82
N THR A 153 -4.65 -2.81 -24.11
CA THR A 153 -5.04 -4.23 -23.97
C THR A 153 -4.95 -4.71 -22.51
N PHE A 154 -5.60 -5.81 -22.14
CA PHE A 154 -5.64 -6.27 -20.74
C PHE A 154 -4.25 -6.49 -20.13
N ILE A 155 -3.35 -7.15 -20.87
CA ILE A 155 -1.98 -7.44 -20.39
C ILE A 155 -1.18 -6.14 -20.24
N GLU A 156 -1.32 -5.20 -21.18
CA GLU A 156 -0.66 -3.89 -21.09
C GLU A 156 -1.17 -3.08 -19.90
N ARG A 157 -2.47 -3.10 -19.63
CA ARG A 157 -3.08 -2.42 -18.47
C ARG A 157 -2.54 -2.97 -17.16
N VAL A 158 -2.55 -4.29 -16.99
CA VAL A 158 -2.03 -4.95 -15.79
C VAL A 158 -0.53 -4.66 -15.64
N LYS A 159 0.25 -4.79 -16.72
CA LYS A 159 1.67 -4.47 -16.70
C LYS A 159 1.90 -3.00 -16.34
N LYS A 160 1.09 -2.06 -16.82
CA LYS A 160 1.20 -0.64 -16.49
C LYS A 160 0.91 -0.38 -15.01
N LEU A 161 -0.14 -0.99 -14.45
CA LEU A 161 -0.58 -0.80 -13.07
C LEU A 161 0.34 -1.43 -12.01
N ILE A 162 1.10 -2.47 -12.39
CA ILE A 162 2.08 -3.13 -11.52
C ILE A 162 3.33 -2.27 -11.31
N HIS A 163 3.59 -1.28 -12.17
CA HIS A 163 4.74 -0.40 -11.98
C HIS A 163 4.34 0.84 -11.17
N PRO A 164 5.27 1.36 -10.33
CA PRO A 164 5.00 2.55 -9.55
C PRO A 164 4.69 3.74 -10.44
N ASP A 165 3.92 4.68 -9.89
CA ASP A 165 3.54 5.91 -10.60
C ASP A 165 4.81 6.67 -11.03
N PRO A 166 4.86 7.24 -12.25
CA PRO A 166 6.03 8.01 -12.69
C PRO A 166 6.37 9.23 -11.83
N LYS A 167 5.42 9.73 -11.04
CA LYS A 167 5.64 10.82 -10.07
C LYS A 167 6.29 10.33 -8.77
N TRP A 168 6.36 9.02 -8.55
CA TRP A 168 6.97 8.42 -7.36
C TRP A 168 8.46 8.75 -7.28
N GLY A 169 8.91 9.18 -6.11
CA GLY A 169 10.30 9.50 -5.84
C GLY A 169 10.46 10.33 -4.56
N PRO A 170 11.69 10.76 -4.24
CA PRO A 170 11.96 11.58 -3.08
C PRO A 170 11.18 12.89 -3.10
N ALA A 171 10.67 13.31 -1.93
CA ALA A 171 9.92 14.56 -1.79
C ALA A 171 10.76 15.81 -2.11
N LEU A 172 12.07 15.75 -1.82
CA LEU A 172 13.02 16.83 -2.07
C LEU A 172 13.65 16.67 -3.48
N PRO A 173 13.63 17.70 -4.34
CA PRO A 173 14.16 17.63 -5.71
C PRO A 173 15.64 17.24 -5.77
N GLN A 174 16.42 17.67 -4.77
CA GLN A 174 17.87 17.48 -4.69
C GLN A 174 18.29 16.00 -4.72
N TYR A 175 17.45 15.10 -4.20
CA TYR A 175 17.73 13.66 -4.17
C TYR A 175 17.15 12.89 -5.36
N ARG A 176 16.44 13.56 -6.29
CA ARG A 176 15.88 12.89 -7.48
C ARG A 176 16.96 12.36 -8.41
N ASP A 177 18.04 13.09 -8.60
CA ASP A 177 19.12 12.64 -9.49
C ASP A 177 19.79 11.37 -8.94
N GLN A 178 20.02 11.33 -7.62
CA GLN A 178 20.55 10.15 -6.93
C GLN A 178 19.57 8.97 -6.99
N TYR A 179 18.27 9.23 -6.87
CA TYR A 179 17.22 8.22 -7.03
C TYR A 179 17.19 7.66 -8.47
N ILE A 180 17.21 8.52 -9.48
CA ILE A 180 17.22 8.10 -10.89
C ILE A 180 18.47 7.26 -11.18
N ALA A 181 19.61 7.63 -10.60
CA ALA A 181 20.85 6.87 -10.70
C ALA A 181 20.84 5.53 -9.94
N SER A 182 20.01 5.36 -8.90
CA SER A 182 19.87 4.08 -8.18
C SER A 182 18.89 3.11 -8.84
N LEU A 183 18.01 3.60 -9.72
CA LEU A 183 17.07 2.77 -10.48
C LEU A 183 17.78 1.83 -11.47
N SER A 184 17.18 0.66 -11.66
CA SER A 184 17.51 -0.28 -12.74
C SER A 184 17.38 0.40 -14.11
N PHE A 185 18.20 -0.01 -15.09
CA PHE A 185 18.25 0.57 -16.42
C PHE A 185 16.87 0.71 -17.08
N SER A 186 16.05 -0.35 -17.04
CA SER A 186 14.71 -0.37 -17.64
C SER A 186 13.74 0.62 -16.96
N ASP A 187 13.81 0.72 -15.63
CA ASP A 187 12.97 1.63 -14.85
C ASP A 187 13.41 3.08 -15.05
N ARG A 188 14.72 3.31 -15.08
CA ARG A 188 15.33 4.61 -15.38
C ARG A 188 14.92 5.10 -16.78
N GLN A 189 15.08 4.28 -17.81
CA GLN A 189 14.66 4.63 -19.18
C GLN A 189 13.16 4.94 -19.29
N ARG A 190 12.31 4.27 -18.51
CA ARG A 190 10.87 4.55 -18.49
C ARG A 190 10.58 5.89 -17.80
N MET A 191 11.21 6.15 -16.66
CA MET A 191 11.05 7.40 -15.92
C MET A 191 11.56 8.59 -16.73
N LEU A 192 12.74 8.49 -17.35
CA LEU A 192 13.31 9.53 -18.20
C LEU A 192 12.41 9.83 -19.40
N ARG A 193 11.88 8.80 -20.08
CA ARG A 193 10.90 9.01 -21.16
C ARG A 193 9.68 9.80 -20.71
N HIS A 194 9.13 9.47 -19.55
CA HIS A 194 7.97 10.17 -19.00
C HIS A 194 8.30 11.63 -18.60
N ILE A 195 9.49 11.87 -18.03
CA ILE A 195 9.95 13.24 -17.70
C ILE A 195 10.07 14.07 -18.98
N MET A 196 10.72 13.54 -20.02
CA MET A 196 10.89 14.24 -21.30
C MET A 196 9.56 14.50 -22.03
N GLU A 197 8.58 13.59 -21.89
CA GLU A 197 7.25 13.79 -22.48
C GLU A 197 6.48 14.93 -21.78
N ASN A 198 6.56 15.02 -20.45
CA ASN A 198 5.89 16.07 -19.67
C ASN A 198 6.70 17.38 -19.51
N GLU A 199 7.99 17.39 -19.89
CA GLU A 199 8.82 18.61 -19.92
C GLU A 199 8.19 19.69 -20.81
N LYS A 200 7.50 19.29 -21.89
CA LYS A 200 6.87 20.21 -22.84
C LYS A 200 5.69 21.01 -22.27
N ASP A 201 5.07 20.52 -21.20
CA ASP A 201 3.85 21.10 -20.61
C ASP A 201 4.06 21.58 -19.15
N GLY A 202 5.29 21.54 -18.64
CA GLY A 202 5.60 21.66 -17.21
C GLY A 202 6.07 23.05 -16.73
N PRO A 203 5.92 23.36 -15.43
CA PRO A 203 6.49 24.56 -14.80
C PRO A 203 8.03 24.55 -14.83
N HIS A 204 8.67 25.71 -14.65
CA HIS A 204 10.12 25.94 -14.83
C HIS A 204 11.05 24.96 -14.06
N ASP A 205 10.62 24.39 -12.92
CA ASP A 205 11.37 23.33 -12.21
C ASP A 205 11.48 22.02 -12.99
N MET A 206 10.50 21.71 -13.83
CA MET A 206 10.50 20.51 -14.68
C MET A 206 11.53 20.62 -15.81
N SER A 207 11.88 21.84 -16.27
CA SER A 207 12.89 22.03 -17.32
C SER A 207 14.30 21.72 -16.83
N ILE A 208 14.63 22.08 -15.58
CA ILE A 208 15.92 21.77 -14.94
C ILE A 208 16.08 20.24 -14.82
N ILE A 209 15.01 19.56 -14.36
CA ILE A 209 14.98 18.10 -14.23
C ILE A 209 15.09 17.43 -15.61
N GLY A 210 14.48 18.02 -16.65
CA GLY A 210 14.58 17.57 -18.04
C GLY A 210 15.99 17.66 -18.62
N GLU A 211 16.74 18.72 -18.35
CA GLU A 211 18.15 18.82 -18.78
C GLU A 211 19.06 17.81 -18.08
N HIS A 212 18.91 17.63 -16.76
CA HIS A 212 19.62 16.59 -16.01
C HIS A 212 19.28 15.19 -16.54
N ALA A 213 18.01 14.95 -16.86
CA ALA A 213 17.54 13.71 -17.48
C ALA A 213 18.20 13.45 -18.85
N LYS A 214 18.32 14.47 -19.72
CA LYS A 214 19.01 14.37 -21.02
C LYS A 214 20.49 14.06 -20.87
N MET A 215 21.18 14.69 -19.91
CA MET A 215 22.58 14.39 -19.60
C MET A 215 22.78 12.94 -19.16
N LEU A 216 21.92 12.43 -18.26
CA LEU A 216 21.95 11.04 -17.82
C LEU A 216 21.66 10.06 -18.97
N GLN A 217 20.72 10.39 -19.86
CA GLN A 217 20.41 9.58 -21.03
C GLN A 217 21.61 9.49 -21.99
N LEU A 218 22.31 10.61 -22.24
CA LEU A 218 23.53 10.61 -23.05
C LEU A 218 24.65 9.76 -22.43
N GLN A 219 24.78 9.77 -21.09
CA GLN A 219 25.72 8.88 -20.41
C GLN A 219 25.33 7.40 -20.57
N LEU A 220 24.04 7.06 -20.52
CA LEU A 220 23.56 5.69 -20.78
C LEU A 220 23.85 5.25 -22.20
N ASP A 221 23.58 6.10 -23.19
CA ASP A 221 23.79 5.81 -24.62
C ASP A 221 25.29 5.68 -24.96
N SER A 222 26.19 6.24 -24.13
CA SER A 222 27.65 6.08 -24.28
C SER A 222 28.22 4.78 -23.71
N VAL A 223 27.45 4.07 -22.88
CA VAL A 223 27.87 2.83 -22.19
C VAL A 223 27.29 1.58 -22.86
N CYS A 224 26.24 1.72 -23.66
CA CYS A 224 25.71 0.68 -24.55
C CYS A 224 26.45 0.65 -25.89
#